data_AF-A0A5B7DE54-F1
#
_entry.id   AF-A0A5B7DE54-F1
#
_cell.length_a   1.000
_cell.length_b   1.000
_cell.length_c   1.000
_cell.angle_alpha   90.00
_cell.angle_beta   90.00
_cell.angle_gamma   90.00
#
_symmetry.space_group_name_H-M   'P 1'
#
loop_
_entity.id
_entity.type
_entity.pdbx_description
1 polymer ?
#
loop_
_entity_poly.entity_id
_entity_poly.type
_entity_poly.pdbx_seq_one_letter_code
_entity_poly.pdbx_strand_id
1 'polypeptide(L)' 'MPEYCDGNWALNQGGPNPQTLYGALVGGPSQDGSYNDDRHDYVKNEVACDYNAAFTAALAAIVESM' A
#
# COMPACT_ATOMS: atom_id res chain seq x y z
N MET A 1 -2.95 -22.74 -11.43
CA MET A 1 -4.18 -21.91 -11.43
C MET A 1 -4.05 -20.89 -10.33
N PRO A 2 -4.58 -19.66 -10.43
CA PRO A 2 -4.74 -18.83 -9.24
C PRO A 2 -5.59 -19.63 -8.26
N GLU A 3 -5.11 -19.74 -7.02
CA GLU A 3 -5.86 -20.34 -5.93
C GLU A 3 -7.15 -19.54 -5.69
N TYR A 4 -8.18 -20.16 -5.11
CA TYR A 4 -9.43 -19.46 -4.81
C TYR A 4 -9.16 -18.33 -3.80
N CYS A 5 -9.47 -17.09 -4.18
CA CYS A 5 -9.26 -15.92 -3.33
C CYS A 5 -10.42 -15.80 -2.33
N ASP A 6 -10.22 -16.30 -1.12
CA ASP A 6 -11.04 -15.98 0.04
C ASP A 6 -10.30 -15.09 1.04
N GLY A 7 -10.99 -14.58 2.07
CA GLY A 7 -10.40 -13.68 3.06
C GLY A 7 -9.28 -14.33 3.87
N ASN A 8 -9.34 -15.64 4.11
CA ASN A 8 -8.32 -16.35 4.86
C ASN A 8 -7.05 -16.51 4.02
N TRP A 9 -7.18 -16.96 2.77
CA TRP A 9 -6.09 -17.07 1.82
C TRP A 9 -5.48 -15.71 1.50
N ALA A 10 -6.31 -14.70 1.22
CA ALA A 10 -5.86 -13.36 0.86
C ALA A 10 -4.98 -12.76 1.96
N LEU A 11 -5.36 -12.92 3.22
CA LEU A 11 -4.60 -12.41 4.37
C LEU A 11 -3.37 -13.26 4.71
N ASN A 12 -3.50 -14.60 4.66
CA ASN A 12 -2.51 -15.50 5.24
C ASN A 12 -1.54 -16.17 4.25
N GLN A 13 -1.69 -15.97 2.94
CA GLN A 13 -0.71 -16.51 1.99
C GLN A 13 0.69 -15.92 2.25
N GLY A 14 1.71 -16.77 2.22
CA GLY A 14 3.09 -16.34 2.39
C GLY A 14 3.62 -15.57 1.19
N GLY A 15 4.56 -14.65 1.43
CA GLY A 15 5.20 -13.86 0.39
C GLY A 15 4.38 -12.65 -0.08
N PRO A 16 4.81 -11.99 -1.17
CA PRO A 16 4.20 -10.77 -1.67
C PRO A 16 2.75 -10.96 -2.12
N ASN A 17 2.00 -9.87 -2.24
CA ASN A 17 0.70 -9.91 -2.90
C ASN A 17 0.84 -10.45 -4.34
N PRO A 18 -0.04 -11.35 -4.79
CA PRO A 18 0.04 -11.92 -6.14
C PRO A 18 -0.07 -10.88 -7.27
N GLN A 19 -0.71 -9.74 -6.98
CA GLN A 19 -0.83 -8.60 -7.89
C GLN A 19 -0.17 -7.39 -7.28
N THR A 20 0.61 -6.68 -8.10
CA THR A 20 1.19 -5.39 -7.69
C THR A 20 0.12 -4.31 -7.77
N LEU A 21 -0.11 -3.61 -6.66
CA LEU A 21 -1.00 -2.46 -6.62
C LEU A 21 -0.22 -1.18 -6.96
N TYR A 22 -0.09 -0.92 -8.26
CA TYR A 22 0.69 0.22 -8.75
C TYR A 22 0.13 1.56 -8.23
N GLY A 23 1.02 2.41 -7.73
CA GLY A 23 0.72 3.78 -7.33
C GLY A 23 0.16 3.94 -5.92
N ALA A 24 -0.09 2.85 -5.17
CA ALA A 24 -0.62 2.97 -3.82
C ALA A 24 0.42 3.48 -2.81
N LEU A 25 0.12 4.62 -2.20
CA LEU A 25 0.78 5.07 -0.97
C LEU A 25 0.25 4.26 0.23
N VAL A 26 1.15 3.56 0.93
CA VAL A 26 0.87 2.83 2.18
C VAL A 26 0.91 3.77 3.40
N GLY A 27 0.35 3.35 4.53
CA GLY A 27 0.36 4.11 5.79
C GLY A 27 1.75 4.57 6.25
N GLY A 28 2.77 3.73 6.02
CA GLY A 28 4.17 4.12 6.17
C GLY A 28 4.80 3.76 7.51
N PRO A 29 6.02 4.28 7.80
CA PRO A 29 6.80 3.88 8.96
C PRO A 29 6.27 4.47 10.27
N SER A 30 6.70 3.86 11.39
CA SER A 30 6.61 4.47 12.71
C SER A 30 7.50 5.72 12.81
N GLN A 31 7.33 6.51 13.88
CA GLN A 31 8.10 7.74 14.10
C GLN A 31 9.61 7.52 14.20
N ASP A 32 10.04 6.31 14.59
CA ASP A 32 11.45 5.90 14.63
C ASP A 32 11.98 5.42 13.27
N GLY A 33 11.17 5.51 12.21
CA GLY A 33 11.49 5.05 10.86
C GLY A 33 11.27 3.56 10.63
N SER A 34 10.82 2.79 11.64
CA SER A 34 10.62 1.35 11.48
C SER A 34 9.39 1.03 10.63
N TYR A 35 9.57 0.16 9.64
CA TYR A 35 8.52 -0.34 8.75
C TYR A 35 8.62 -1.85 8.63
N ASN A 36 7.47 -2.53 8.69
CA ASN A 36 7.35 -3.96 8.46
C ASN A 36 6.36 -4.16 7.32
N ASP A 37 6.78 -4.85 6.25
CA ASP A 37 5.92 -5.22 5.14
C ASP A 37 5.13 -6.47 5.53
N ASP A 38 3.96 -6.25 6.16
CA ASP A 38 3.10 -7.29 6.69
C ASP A 38 1.63 -6.95 6.40
N ARG A 39 0.98 -7.84 5.64
CA ARG A 39 -0.41 -7.72 5.25
C ARG A 39 -1.38 -7.62 6.44
N HIS A 40 -1.00 -8.11 7.62
CA HIS A 40 -1.82 -7.99 8.84
C HIS A 40 -1.64 -6.66 9.58
N ASP A 41 -0.57 -5.92 9.31
CA ASP A 41 -0.34 -4.59 9.88
C ASP A 41 -1.10 -3.54 9.05
N TYR A 42 -2.39 -3.42 9.32
CA TYR A 42 -3.25 -2.42 8.68
C TYR A 42 -2.90 -0.98 9.08
N VAL A 43 -2.00 -0.74 10.04
CA VAL A 43 -1.57 0.63 10.36
C VAL A 43 -0.49 1.08 9.37
N LYS A 44 0.49 0.21 9.10
CA LYS A 44 1.63 0.55 8.23
C LYS A 44 1.39 0.20 6.76
N ASN A 45 0.57 -0.81 6.48
CA ASN A 45 0.37 -1.37 5.13
C ASN A 45 -1.03 -1.17 4.56
N GLU A 46 -1.94 -0.50 5.28
CA GLU A 46 -3.20 -0.06 4.67
C GLU A 46 -2.93 0.90 3.51
N VAL A 47 -3.81 0.83 2.51
CA VAL A 47 -3.88 1.72 1.36
C VAL A 47 -5.31 2.23 1.26
N ALA A 48 -5.46 3.51 0.94
CA ALA A 48 -6.76 4.12 0.82
C ALA A 48 -6.78 5.22 -0.27
N CYS A 49 -7.98 5.57 -0.74
CA CYS A 49 -8.15 6.60 -1.76
C CYS A 49 -7.66 7.97 -1.26
N ASP A 50 -7.92 8.28 0.01
CA ASP A 50 -7.54 9.55 0.63
C ASP A 50 -6.02 9.70 0.82
N TYR A 51 -5.30 8.59 1.07
CA TYR A 51 -3.82 8.59 1.12
C TYR A 51 -3.23 9.08 -0.22
N ASN A 52 -3.87 8.70 -1.33
CA ASN A 52 -3.37 9.00 -2.68
C ASN A 52 -3.89 10.32 -3.25
N ALA A 53 -5.01 10.85 -2.73
CA ALA A 53 -5.67 12.04 -3.27
C ALA A 53 -4.74 13.27 -3.27
N ALA A 54 -4.27 13.68 -2.09
CA ALA A 54 -3.38 14.84 -1.97
C ALA A 54 -1.96 14.55 -2.49
N PHE A 55 -1.47 13.31 -2.32
CA PHE A 55 -0.17 12.90 -2.83
C PHE A 55 -0.07 13.06 -4.36
N THR A 56 -1.09 12.58 -5.09
CA THR A 56 -1.17 12.72 -6.55
C THR A 56 -1.24 14.19 -6.96
N ALA A 57 -2.03 15.01 -6.26
CA ALA A 57 -2.12 16.45 -6.53
C ALA A 57 -0.78 17.17 -6.30
N ALA A 58 -0.05 16.81 -5.24
CA ALA A 58 1.26 17.38 -4.95
C ALA A 58 2.29 17.02 -6.04
N LEU A 59 2.31 15.76 -6.49
CA LEU A 59 3.16 15.34 -7.61
C LEU A 59 2.84 16.11 -8.89
N ALA A 60 1.55 16.29 -9.21
CA ALA A 60 1.13 17.06 -10.37
C ALA A 60 1.60 18.54 -10.29
N ALA A 61 1.47 19.16 -9.12
CA ALA A 61 1.95 20.53 -8.90
C ALA A 61 3.47 20.65 -9.07
N ILE A 62 4.23 19.67 -8.57
CA ILE A 62 5.68 19.62 -8.74
C ILE A 62 6.05 19.54 -10.22
N VAL A 63 5.40 18.64 -10.97
CA VAL A 63 5.64 18.47 -12.42
C VAL A 63 5.28 19.73 -13.21
N GLU A 64 4.18 20.40 -12.89
CA GLU A 64 3.77 21.65 -13.55
C GLU A 64 4.73 22.82 -13.24
N SER A 65 5.34 22.82 -12.06
CA SER A 65 6.27 23.87 -11.63
C SER A 65 7.70 23.73 -12.18
N MET A 66 7.97 22.68 -12.97
CA MET A 66 9.28 22.40 -13.58
C MET A 66 9.45 23.04 -14.96
#